data_AF-A0AAQ0BPA4-F1
#
_entry.id   AF-A0AAQ0BPA4-F1
#
_cell.length_a   1.000
_cell.length_b   1.000
_cell.length_c   1.000
_cell.angle_alpha   90.00
_cell.angle_beta   90.00
_cell.angle_gamma   90.00
#
_symmetry.space_group_name_H-M   'P 1'
#
loop_
_entity.id
_entity.type
_entity.pdbx_description
1 polymer ?
#
loop_
_entity_poly.entity_id
_entity_poly.type
_entity_poly.pdbx_seq_one_letter_code
_entity_poly.pdbx_strand_id
1 'polypeptide(L)'
;MTKNSADLALLSGSLIGSGFRELMPISLFVAVFGAAFGLAASQEGLSHLTATMMSLLVFAGYAQFAALGLWGEPVPLVTLAATVFAINARHLLMGATLYPWLRYLSPAKRYGIMAVASDANWAMAIQAFSRGKPGLGLLFGGGLALWLFWVVGTVVGLYFGSAIHDPQRYGLDMVMGCFLLSMVFEGERSLRTLIIWSVAAGASLLADKWLPQNSHVIAGAIAGGIVGIVPGGNKSER
;
A
#
# COMPACT_ATOMS: atom_id res chain seq x y z
N MET A 1 14.39 -14.72 27.56
CA MET A 1 15.63 -14.33 26.83
C MET A 1 15.25 -13.44 25.66
N THR A 2 15.45 -12.13 25.77
CA THR A 2 15.27 -11.20 24.65
C THR A 2 16.42 -11.41 23.66
N LYS A 3 16.16 -12.03 22.50
CA LYS A 3 17.18 -12.14 21.44
C LYS A 3 17.64 -10.74 21.03
N ASN A 4 18.93 -10.59 20.75
CA ASN A 4 19.50 -9.32 20.30
C ASN A 4 18.93 -8.94 18.92
N SER A 5 18.66 -7.66 18.67
CA SER A 5 18.12 -7.17 17.39
C SER A 5 19.01 -7.53 16.20
N ALA A 6 20.32 -7.68 16.41
CA ALA A 6 21.27 -8.16 15.41
C ALA A 6 20.98 -9.61 14.97
N ASP A 7 20.62 -10.50 15.90
CA ASP A 7 20.31 -11.91 15.62
C ASP A 7 18.99 -12.08 14.84
N LEU A 8 18.11 -11.07 14.94
CA LEU A 8 16.84 -11.03 14.22
C LEU A 8 16.97 -10.43 12.81
N ALA A 9 18.09 -9.74 12.52
CA ALA A 9 18.37 -9.15 11.22
C ALA A 9 18.92 -10.16 10.18
N LEU A 10 18.71 -11.46 10.41
CA LEU A 10 19.11 -12.51 9.51
C LEU A 10 18.28 -12.50 8.23
N LEU A 11 18.98 -12.50 7.09
CA LEU A 11 18.40 -12.64 5.76
C LEU A 11 19.17 -13.73 5.00
N SER A 12 18.52 -14.86 4.78
CA SER A 12 19.06 -15.99 4.00
C SER A 12 18.11 -16.36 2.86
N GLY A 13 18.62 -17.05 1.84
CA GLY A 13 17.79 -17.54 0.74
C GLY A 13 16.65 -18.46 1.21
N SER A 14 16.89 -19.27 2.25
CA SER A 14 15.85 -20.12 2.85
C SER A 14 14.74 -19.32 3.52
N LEU A 15 15.08 -18.25 4.24
CA LEU A 15 14.09 -17.35 4.87
C LEU A 15 13.30 -16.57 3.82
N ILE A 16 13.96 -16.10 2.75
CA ILE A 16 13.30 -15.43 1.62
C ILE A 16 12.32 -16.40 0.93
N GLY A 17 12.76 -17.61 0.60
CA GLY A 17 11.91 -18.62 -0.03
C GLY A 17 10.77 -19.09 0.88
N SER A 18 10.95 -19.08 2.20
CA SER A 18 9.87 -19.32 3.16
C SER A 18 8.86 -18.18 3.13
N GLY A 19 9.32 -16.92 3.21
CA GLY A 19 8.43 -15.76 3.20
C GLY A 19 7.63 -15.62 1.91
N PHE A 20 8.25 -15.93 0.76
CA PHE A 20 7.57 -15.98 -0.53
C PHE A 20 6.39 -16.98 -0.50
N ARG A 21 6.63 -18.20 -0.02
CA ARG A 21 5.61 -19.25 0.06
C ARG A 21 4.51 -18.92 1.06
N GLU A 22 4.85 -18.30 2.18
CA GLU A 22 3.90 -17.94 3.24
C GLU A 22 2.91 -16.86 2.77
N LEU A 23 3.36 -15.90 1.95
CA LEU A 23 2.49 -14.85 1.41
C LEU A 23 1.85 -15.18 0.06
N MET A 24 2.15 -16.34 -0.53
CA MET A 24 1.57 -16.76 -1.80
C MET A 24 0.03 -16.80 -1.78
N PRO A 25 -0.66 -17.29 -0.71
CA PRO A 25 -2.12 -17.25 -0.64
C PRO A 25 -2.69 -15.82 -0.68
N ILE A 26 -2.05 -14.87 0.00
CA ILE A 26 -2.44 -13.45 -0.03
C ILE A 26 -2.15 -12.86 -1.42
N SER A 27 -1.04 -13.27 -2.04
CA SER A 27 -0.62 -12.80 -3.36
C SER A 27 -1.62 -13.17 -4.46
N LEU A 28 -2.34 -14.30 -4.34
CA LEU A 28 -3.43 -14.64 -5.27
C LEU A 28 -4.54 -13.58 -5.26
N PHE A 29 -4.91 -13.07 -4.09
CA PHE A 29 -5.87 -11.96 -3.98
C PHE A 29 -5.30 -10.67 -4.58
N VAL A 30 -4.01 -10.40 -4.37
CA VAL A 30 -3.31 -9.25 -4.97
C VAL A 30 -3.31 -9.33 -6.51
N ALA A 31 -3.21 -10.51 -7.11
CA ALA A 31 -3.32 -10.66 -8.56
C ALA A 31 -4.72 -10.28 -9.09
N VAL A 32 -5.79 -10.63 -8.36
CA VAL A 32 -7.15 -10.22 -8.73
C VAL A 32 -7.28 -8.69 -8.68
N PHE A 33 -6.74 -8.06 -7.63
CA PHE A 33 -6.74 -6.60 -7.52
C PHE A 33 -5.88 -5.94 -8.60
N GLY A 34 -4.73 -6.55 -8.95
CA GLY A 34 -3.88 -6.12 -10.05
C GLY A 34 -4.62 -6.20 -11.40
N ALA A 35 -5.41 -7.24 -11.62
CA ALA A 35 -6.23 -7.36 -12.83
C ALA A 35 -7.31 -6.27 -12.91
N ALA A 36 -7.93 -5.91 -11.78
CA ALA A 36 -8.83 -4.77 -11.73
C ALA A 36 -8.11 -3.46 -12.08
N PHE A 37 -6.87 -3.26 -11.61
CA PHE A 37 -6.06 -2.10 -11.99
C PHE A 37 -5.75 -2.10 -13.50
N GLY A 38 -5.34 -3.23 -14.06
CA GLY A 38 -5.04 -3.35 -15.49
C GLY A 38 -6.25 -3.01 -16.37
N LEU A 39 -7.44 -3.49 -16.00
CA LEU A 39 -8.69 -3.13 -16.67
C LEU A 39 -8.98 -1.63 -16.56
N ALA A 40 -8.91 -1.07 -15.35
CA ALA A 40 -9.17 0.34 -15.12
C ALA A 40 -8.18 1.24 -15.90
N ALA A 41 -6.90 0.89 -15.91
CA ALA A 41 -5.87 1.62 -16.67
C ALA A 41 -6.16 1.61 -18.18
N SER A 42 -6.65 0.49 -18.72
CA SER A 42 -7.07 0.40 -20.13
C SER A 42 -8.29 1.28 -20.42
N GLN A 43 -9.26 1.35 -19.50
CA GLN A 43 -10.46 2.20 -19.64
C GLN A 43 -10.13 3.69 -19.62
N GLU A 44 -9.12 4.10 -18.83
CA GLU A 44 -8.59 5.46 -18.81
C GLU A 44 -7.64 5.77 -19.99
N GLY A 45 -7.51 4.84 -20.95
CA GLY A 45 -6.75 5.05 -22.18
C GLY A 45 -5.23 4.97 -22.02
N LEU A 46 -4.71 4.47 -20.89
CA LEU A 46 -3.26 4.25 -20.75
C LEU A 46 -2.79 3.17 -21.71
N SER A 47 -1.61 3.38 -22.32
CA SER A 47 -0.97 2.33 -23.08
C SER A 47 -0.62 1.13 -22.19
N HIS A 48 -0.70 -0.09 -22.75
CA HIS A 48 -0.36 -1.31 -22.00
C HIS A 48 1.07 -1.26 -21.43
N LEU A 49 2.00 -0.64 -22.18
CA LEU A 49 3.37 -0.45 -21.73
C LEU A 49 3.43 0.50 -20.53
N THR A 50 2.74 1.64 -20.57
CA THR A 50 2.69 2.61 -19.47
C THR A 50 2.14 1.97 -18.21
N ALA A 51 0.99 1.30 -18.31
CA ALA A 51 0.36 0.63 -17.16
C ALA A 51 1.24 -0.50 -16.58
N THR A 52 1.89 -1.29 -17.44
CA THR A 52 2.82 -2.35 -16.99
C THR A 52 4.05 -1.75 -16.31
N MET A 53 4.64 -0.69 -16.87
CA MET A 53 5.78 0.01 -16.27
C MET A 53 5.42 0.66 -14.94
N MET A 54 4.20 1.21 -14.81
CA MET A 54 3.70 1.69 -13.53
C MET A 54 3.71 0.57 -12.49
N SER A 55 3.18 -0.62 -12.80
CA SER A 55 3.15 -1.74 -11.84
C SER A 55 4.52 -2.34 -11.54
N LEU A 56 5.46 -2.32 -12.50
CA LEU A 56 6.84 -2.77 -12.29
C LEU A 56 7.63 -1.82 -11.39
N LEU A 57 7.49 -0.51 -11.59
CA LEU A 57 8.31 0.51 -10.94
C LEU A 57 7.69 1.07 -9.67
N VAL A 58 6.36 1.09 -9.57
CA VAL A 58 5.60 1.67 -8.47
C VAL A 58 4.76 0.59 -7.82
N PHE A 59 5.35 -0.11 -6.85
CA PHE A 59 4.64 -1.10 -6.05
C PHE A 59 3.76 -0.42 -4.98
N ALA A 60 2.72 0.29 -5.42
CA ALA A 60 1.79 1.02 -4.57
C ALA A 60 0.40 1.08 -5.22
N GLY A 61 -0.34 -0.04 -5.19
CA GLY A 61 -1.60 -0.20 -5.92
C GLY A 61 -2.60 0.94 -5.70
N TYR A 62 -2.85 1.35 -4.46
CA TYR A 62 -3.78 2.46 -4.19
C TYR A 62 -3.35 3.78 -4.84
N ALA A 63 -2.05 4.10 -4.80
CA ALA A 63 -1.53 5.30 -5.45
C ALA A 63 -1.62 5.22 -6.98
N GLN A 64 -1.53 4.02 -7.58
CA GLN A 64 -1.69 3.84 -9.02
C GLN A 64 -3.13 4.12 -9.46
N PHE A 65 -4.14 3.63 -8.73
CA PHE A 65 -5.53 3.97 -9.02
C PHE A 65 -5.85 5.44 -8.77
N ALA A 66 -5.31 6.05 -7.71
CA ALA A 66 -5.44 7.49 -7.49
C ALA A 66 -4.79 8.30 -8.63
N ALA A 67 -3.67 7.79 -9.19
CA ALA A 67 -3.03 8.38 -10.35
C ALA A 67 -3.90 8.28 -11.61
N LEU A 68 -4.65 7.18 -11.81
CA LEU A 68 -5.59 7.04 -12.93
C LEU A 68 -6.66 8.13 -12.92
N GLY A 69 -7.26 8.44 -11.77
CA GLY A 69 -8.25 9.54 -11.67
C GLY A 69 -7.67 10.94 -11.95
N LEU A 70 -6.33 11.07 -11.95
CA LEU A 70 -5.59 12.27 -12.30
C LEU A 70 -4.97 12.21 -13.70
N TRP A 71 -5.15 11.12 -14.42
CA TRP A 71 -4.49 10.83 -15.69
C TRP A 71 -5.29 11.40 -16.86
N GLY A 72 -5.23 12.71 -17.04
CA GLY A 72 -5.86 13.44 -18.15
C GLY A 72 -4.90 14.36 -18.90
N GLU A 73 -5.35 15.02 -19.97
CA GLU A 73 -4.55 16.02 -20.69
C GLU A 73 -5.00 17.45 -20.34
N PRO A 74 -4.12 18.30 -19.76
CA PRO A 74 -2.77 18.00 -19.27
C PRO A 74 -2.78 17.31 -17.89
N VAL A 75 -1.80 16.45 -17.63
CA VAL A 75 -1.67 15.79 -16.32
C VAL A 75 -1.26 16.83 -15.27
N PRO A 76 -2.02 17.02 -14.18
CA PRO A 76 -1.68 17.97 -13.13
C PRO A 76 -0.55 17.41 -12.25
N LEU A 77 0.70 17.50 -12.73
CA LEU A 77 1.88 16.84 -12.13
C LEU A 77 2.07 17.16 -10.64
N VAL A 78 1.82 18.41 -10.22
CA VAL A 78 1.95 18.81 -8.81
C VAL A 78 0.93 18.10 -7.93
N THR A 79 -0.34 18.09 -8.34
CA THR A 79 -1.42 17.40 -7.62
C THR A 79 -1.17 15.90 -7.61
N LEU A 80 -0.75 15.32 -8.74
CA LEU A 80 -0.39 13.90 -8.84
C LEU A 80 0.74 13.54 -7.88
N ALA A 81 1.83 14.29 -7.88
CA ALA A 81 2.97 14.04 -7.01
C ALA A 81 2.59 14.19 -5.53
N ALA A 82 1.80 15.22 -5.18
CA ALA A 82 1.32 15.43 -3.82
C ALA A 82 0.39 14.30 -3.34
N THR A 83 -0.55 13.86 -4.18
CA THR A 83 -1.46 12.75 -3.88
C THR A 83 -0.69 11.44 -3.71
N VAL A 84 0.19 11.09 -4.64
CA VAL A 84 1.01 9.88 -4.56
C VAL A 84 1.91 9.92 -3.32
N PHE A 85 2.52 11.06 -3.01
CA PHE A 85 3.34 11.24 -1.80
C PHE A 85 2.51 11.07 -0.53
N ALA A 86 1.35 11.74 -0.43
CA ALA A 86 0.48 11.69 0.74
C ALA A 86 0.00 10.26 1.03
N ILE A 87 -0.42 9.54 -0.01
CA ILE A 87 -0.82 8.13 0.09
C ILE A 87 0.35 7.26 0.55
N ASN A 88 1.54 7.47 -0.03
CA ASN A 88 2.70 6.63 0.24
C ASN A 88 3.50 7.02 1.48
N ALA A 89 3.17 8.13 2.15
CA ALA A 89 3.84 8.57 3.38
C ALA A 89 3.85 7.48 4.47
N ARG A 90 2.89 6.54 4.45
CA ARG A 90 2.90 5.34 5.28
C ARG A 90 4.18 4.50 5.19
N HIS A 91 4.86 4.50 4.04
CA HIS A 91 6.15 3.80 3.88
C HIS A 91 7.27 4.43 4.71
N LEU A 92 7.19 5.72 5.05
CA LEU A 92 8.12 6.36 5.96
C LEU A 92 7.96 5.78 7.38
N LEU A 93 6.72 5.60 7.83
CA LEU A 93 6.40 4.99 9.13
C LEU A 93 6.78 3.50 9.15
N MET A 94 6.51 2.76 8.07
CA MET A 94 6.97 1.37 7.92
C MET A 94 8.51 1.29 7.97
N GLY A 95 9.20 2.19 7.28
CA GLY A 95 10.66 2.27 7.31
C GLY A 95 11.21 2.59 8.71
N ALA A 96 10.56 3.49 9.45
CA ALA A 96 10.93 3.86 10.81
C ALA A 96 10.75 2.69 11.79
N THR A 97 9.62 1.98 11.71
CA THR A 97 9.33 0.81 12.56
C THR A 97 10.25 -0.37 12.25
N LEU A 98 10.69 -0.54 11.00
CA LEU A 98 11.64 -1.58 10.61
C LEU A 98 13.12 -1.22 10.83
N TYR A 99 13.42 0.06 11.07
CA TYR A 99 14.80 0.54 11.19
C TYR A 99 15.67 -0.22 12.21
N PRO A 100 15.16 -0.64 13.39
CA PRO A 100 15.95 -1.39 14.37
C PRO A 100 16.59 -2.64 13.80
N TRP A 101 15.99 -3.29 12.79
CA TRP A 101 16.54 -4.49 12.15
C TRP A 101 17.23 -4.18 10.82
N LEU A 102 16.69 -3.24 10.03
CA LEU A 102 17.26 -2.88 8.73
C LEU A 102 18.63 -2.20 8.83
N ARG A 103 18.93 -1.52 9.95
CA ARG A 103 20.21 -0.82 10.15
C ARG A 103 21.44 -1.73 10.14
N TYR A 104 21.26 -3.04 10.32
CA TYR A 104 22.34 -4.03 10.28
C TYR A 104 22.67 -4.52 8.87
N LEU A 105 21.86 -4.14 7.87
CA LEU A 105 22.09 -4.49 6.46
C LEU A 105 22.86 -3.40 5.73
N SER A 106 23.53 -3.77 4.64
CA SER A 106 24.12 -2.79 3.72
C SER A 106 23.01 -1.92 3.07
N PRO A 107 23.31 -0.66 2.69
CA PRO A 107 22.30 0.24 2.09
C PRO A 107 21.59 -0.37 0.89
N ALA A 108 22.30 -1.06 0.00
CA ALA A 108 21.71 -1.71 -1.18
C ALA A 108 20.65 -2.77 -0.79
N LYS A 109 20.95 -3.62 0.20
CA LYS A 109 19.97 -4.61 0.70
C LYS A 109 18.79 -3.92 1.36
N ARG A 110 19.05 -2.89 2.17
CA ARG A 110 17.99 -2.14 2.85
C ARG A 110 17.00 -1.52 1.86
N TYR A 111 17.50 -0.84 0.83
CA TYR A 111 16.64 -0.23 -0.19
C TYR A 111 15.94 -1.29 -1.05
N GLY A 112 16.63 -2.37 -1.42
CA GLY A 112 16.01 -3.48 -2.18
C GLY A 112 14.86 -4.15 -1.43
N ILE A 113 14.98 -4.34 -0.11
CA ILE A 113 13.89 -4.87 0.72
C ILE A 113 12.73 -3.89 0.81
N MET A 114 13.02 -2.61 1.00
CA MET A 114 11.98 -1.58 1.10
C MET A 114 11.25 -1.32 -0.23
N ALA A 115 11.87 -1.61 -1.37
CA ALA A 115 11.23 -1.48 -2.69
C ALA A 115 10.03 -2.41 -2.87
N VAL A 116 9.96 -3.51 -2.11
CA VAL A 116 8.86 -4.48 -2.11
C VAL A 116 8.10 -4.52 -0.78
N ALA A 117 8.25 -3.49 0.05
CA ALA A 117 7.49 -3.39 1.28
C ALA A 117 6.03 -3.01 0.99
N SER A 118 5.10 -3.64 1.70
CA SER A 118 3.66 -3.43 1.66
C SER A 118 3.08 -3.60 3.06
N ASP A 119 1.79 -3.31 3.26
CA ASP A 119 1.16 -3.48 4.57
C ASP A 119 1.18 -4.94 5.05
N ALA A 120 0.94 -5.91 4.14
CA ALA A 120 0.82 -7.32 4.48
C ALA A 120 2.16 -7.93 4.96
N ASN A 121 3.22 -7.81 4.15
CA ASN A 121 4.54 -8.33 4.52
C ASN A 121 5.20 -7.54 5.66
N TRP A 122 4.91 -6.23 5.79
CA TRP A 122 5.33 -5.43 6.94
C TRP A 122 4.69 -5.94 8.23
N ALA A 123 3.36 -6.11 8.25
CA ALA A 123 2.63 -6.57 9.44
C ALA A 123 3.12 -7.95 9.90
N MET A 124 3.30 -8.88 8.96
CA MET A 124 3.82 -10.21 9.24
C MET A 124 5.27 -10.17 9.75
N ALA A 125 6.12 -9.30 9.17
CA ALA A 125 7.49 -9.12 9.64
C ALA A 125 7.55 -8.55 11.06
N ILE A 126 6.77 -7.51 11.38
CA ILE A 126 6.66 -6.93 12.72
C ILE A 126 6.15 -7.97 13.73
N GLN A 127 5.15 -8.78 13.35
CA GLN A 127 4.66 -9.88 14.20
C GLN A 127 5.71 -10.98 14.41
N ALA A 128 6.56 -11.25 13.42
CA ALA A 128 7.68 -12.16 13.59
C ALA A 128 8.73 -11.59 14.55
N PHE A 129 9.08 -10.32 14.40
CA PHE A 129 10.02 -9.64 15.28
C PHE A 129 9.53 -9.58 16.73
N SER A 130 8.24 -9.29 16.97
CA SER A 130 7.67 -9.26 18.33
C SER A 130 7.71 -10.63 19.02
N ARG A 131 7.70 -11.72 18.24
CA ARG A 131 7.86 -13.10 18.72
C ARG A 131 9.33 -13.56 18.77
N GLY A 132 10.30 -12.67 18.57
CA GLY A 132 11.73 -13.01 18.57
C GLY A 132 12.16 -13.93 17.42
N LYS A 133 11.49 -13.82 16.27
CA LYS A 133 11.83 -14.55 15.03
C LYS A 133 12.35 -13.58 13.95
N PRO A 134 13.23 -14.02 13.03
CA PRO A 134 13.72 -13.18 11.95
C PRO A 134 12.58 -12.86 10.96
N GLY A 135 12.24 -11.57 10.83
CA GLY A 135 11.15 -11.09 9.98
C GLY A 135 11.56 -10.63 8.58
N LEU A 136 12.86 -10.45 8.30
CA LEU A 136 13.31 -9.87 7.03
C LEU A 136 13.06 -10.77 5.80
N GLY A 137 13.00 -12.10 6.00
CA GLY A 137 12.61 -13.03 4.94
C GLY A 137 11.14 -12.91 4.53
N LEU A 138 10.25 -12.66 5.49
CA LEU A 138 8.83 -12.36 5.23
C LEU A 138 8.69 -11.04 4.50
N LEU A 139 9.42 -10.01 4.94
CA LEU A 139 9.40 -8.70 4.32
C LEU A 139 9.89 -8.78 2.86
N PHE A 140 11.06 -9.35 2.61
CA PHE A 140 11.61 -9.36 1.25
C PHE A 140 10.97 -10.43 0.36
N GLY A 141 10.98 -11.70 0.79
CA GLY A 141 10.43 -12.80 0.00
C GLY A 141 8.93 -12.70 -0.19
N GLY A 142 8.19 -12.34 0.87
CA GLY A 142 6.75 -12.07 0.76
C GLY A 142 6.46 -10.86 -0.11
N GLY A 143 7.28 -9.81 -0.02
CA GLY A 143 7.17 -8.64 -0.89
C GLY A 143 7.33 -8.99 -2.37
N LEU A 144 8.31 -9.83 -2.70
CA LEU A 144 8.50 -10.32 -4.07
C LEU A 144 7.30 -11.14 -4.57
N ALA A 145 6.67 -11.96 -3.72
CA ALA A 145 5.46 -12.68 -4.08
C ALA A 145 4.31 -11.72 -4.41
N LEU A 146 4.05 -10.76 -3.51
CA LEU A 146 2.98 -9.79 -3.70
C LEU A 146 3.21 -8.93 -4.95
N TRP A 147 4.44 -8.44 -5.15
CA TRP A 147 4.82 -7.63 -6.31
C TRP A 147 4.70 -8.41 -7.63
N LEU A 148 5.19 -9.66 -7.68
CA LEU A 148 5.09 -10.49 -8.88
C LEU A 148 3.63 -10.74 -9.26
N PHE A 149 2.79 -11.12 -8.28
CA PHE A 149 1.38 -11.37 -8.53
C PHE A 149 0.62 -10.09 -8.90
N TRP A 150 0.99 -8.93 -8.35
CA TRP A 150 0.46 -7.63 -8.75
C TRP A 150 0.73 -7.34 -10.22
N VAL A 151 1.97 -7.53 -10.67
CA VAL A 151 2.38 -7.31 -12.07
C VAL A 151 1.68 -8.30 -12.99
N VAL A 152 1.65 -9.59 -12.65
CA VAL A 152 0.94 -10.62 -13.43
C VAL A 152 -0.53 -10.29 -13.52
N GLY A 153 -1.17 -9.93 -12.41
CA GLY A 153 -2.55 -9.45 -12.36
C GLY A 153 -2.77 -8.28 -13.30
N THR A 154 -1.93 -7.24 -13.20
CA THR A 154 -1.99 -6.04 -14.07
C THR A 154 -1.97 -6.43 -15.54
N VAL A 155 -1.02 -7.27 -15.94
CA VAL A 155 -0.90 -7.72 -17.34
C VAL A 155 -2.14 -8.51 -17.76
N VAL A 156 -2.64 -9.43 -16.92
CA VAL A 156 -3.88 -10.16 -17.21
C VAL A 156 -5.06 -9.19 -17.39
N GLY A 157 -5.19 -8.19 -16.52
CA GLY A 157 -6.22 -7.15 -16.61
C GLY A 157 -6.15 -6.34 -17.91
N LEU A 158 -4.94 -5.96 -18.34
CA LEU A 158 -4.74 -5.20 -19.57
C LEU A 158 -5.14 -5.98 -20.83
N TYR A 159 -4.82 -7.28 -20.90
CA TYR A 159 -5.07 -8.09 -22.09
C TYR A 159 -6.44 -8.77 -22.11
N PHE A 160 -6.96 -9.17 -20.95
CA PHE A 160 -8.20 -9.93 -20.83
C PHE A 160 -9.35 -9.13 -20.21
N GLY A 161 -9.10 -7.93 -19.69
CA GLY A 161 -10.14 -7.07 -19.13
C GLY A 161 -11.19 -6.66 -20.15
N SER A 162 -10.81 -6.47 -21.42
CA SER A 162 -11.72 -6.15 -22.52
C SER A 162 -12.69 -7.28 -22.89
N ALA A 163 -12.42 -8.52 -22.46
CA ALA A 163 -13.38 -9.62 -22.58
C ALA A 163 -14.57 -9.47 -21.61
N ILE A 164 -14.45 -8.61 -20.60
CA ILE A 164 -15.53 -8.29 -19.67
C ILE A 164 -16.32 -7.11 -20.25
N HIS A 165 -17.35 -7.43 -21.04
CA HIS A 165 -18.19 -6.44 -21.72
C HIS A 165 -19.04 -5.57 -20.77
N ASP A 166 -19.23 -5.99 -19.51
CA ASP A 166 -19.95 -5.22 -18.48
C ASP A 166 -19.28 -5.39 -17.09
N PRO A 167 -18.21 -4.64 -16.80
CA PRO A 167 -17.51 -4.73 -15.51
C PRO A 167 -18.38 -4.34 -14.31
N GLN A 168 -19.35 -3.43 -14.51
CA GLN A 168 -20.25 -2.95 -13.46
C GLN A 168 -21.17 -4.06 -12.96
N ARG A 169 -21.64 -4.93 -13.86
CA ARG A 169 -22.43 -6.12 -13.48
C ARG A 169 -21.69 -7.05 -12.52
N TYR A 170 -20.37 -7.09 -12.58
CA TYR A 170 -19.52 -7.89 -11.70
C TYR A 170 -19.00 -7.08 -10.49
N GLY A 171 -19.42 -5.82 -10.34
CA GLY A 171 -18.98 -4.92 -9.26
C GLY A 171 -17.52 -4.50 -9.36
N LEU A 172 -16.92 -4.57 -10.56
CA LEU A 172 -15.50 -4.25 -10.75
C LEU A 172 -15.20 -2.76 -10.57
N ASP A 173 -16.19 -1.90 -10.78
CA ASP A 173 -16.17 -0.46 -10.50
C ASP A 173 -16.09 -0.15 -8.99
N MET A 174 -16.61 -1.04 -8.14
CA MET A 174 -16.56 -0.92 -6.68
C MET A 174 -15.31 -1.51 -6.04
N VAL A 175 -14.45 -2.21 -6.80
CA VAL A 175 -13.30 -2.95 -6.26
C VAL A 175 -12.36 -2.07 -5.44
N MET A 176 -12.04 -0.86 -5.91
CA MET A 176 -11.23 0.09 -5.14
C MET A 176 -11.93 0.55 -3.86
N GLY A 177 -13.21 0.92 -3.95
CA GLY A 177 -14.01 1.33 -2.80
C GLY A 177 -14.08 0.24 -1.73
N CYS A 178 -14.35 -1.01 -2.14
CA CYS A 178 -14.36 -2.19 -1.28
C CYS A 178 -13.00 -2.45 -0.63
N PHE A 179 -11.90 -2.29 -1.36
CA PHE A 179 -10.54 -2.45 -0.82
C PHE A 179 -10.20 -1.40 0.25
N LEU A 180 -10.50 -0.12 -0.02
CA LEU A 180 -10.31 0.93 0.99
C LEU A 180 -11.19 0.70 2.22
N LEU A 181 -12.44 0.27 1.99
CA LEU A 181 -13.37 -0.03 3.06
C LEU A 181 -12.90 -1.21 3.92
N SER A 182 -12.34 -2.26 3.31
CA SER A 182 -11.78 -3.40 4.05
C SER A 182 -10.59 -2.97 4.92
N MET A 183 -9.72 -2.07 4.43
CA MET A 183 -8.63 -1.51 5.24
C MET A 183 -9.15 -0.74 6.47
N VAL A 184 -10.24 0.03 6.33
CA VAL A 184 -10.89 0.70 7.46
C VAL A 184 -11.43 -0.33 8.46
N PHE A 185 -12.02 -1.43 7.99
CA PHE A 185 -12.56 -2.46 8.86
C PHE A 185 -11.49 -3.25 9.63
N GLU A 186 -10.33 -3.47 9.02
CA GLU A 186 -9.16 -4.14 9.62
C GLU A 186 -8.38 -3.23 10.59
N GLY A 187 -8.51 -1.92 10.46
CA GLY A 187 -7.83 -0.95 11.32
C GLY A 187 -8.23 -1.05 12.79
N GLU A 188 -7.27 -0.78 13.69
CA GLU A 188 -7.52 -0.76 15.14
C GLU A 188 -8.61 0.25 15.52
N ARG A 189 -9.71 -0.27 16.08
CA ARG A 189 -10.88 0.53 16.48
C ARG A 189 -10.67 1.15 17.85
N SER A 190 -9.81 2.16 17.92
CA SER A 190 -9.73 3.05 19.08
C SER A 190 -10.57 4.31 18.84
N LEU A 191 -11.09 4.92 19.91
CA LEU A 191 -11.80 6.20 19.80
C LEU A 191 -10.94 7.25 19.11
N ARG A 192 -9.62 7.26 19.36
CA ARG A 192 -8.65 8.13 18.71
C ARG A 192 -8.58 7.86 17.19
N THR A 193 -8.48 6.60 16.80
CA THR A 193 -8.47 6.20 15.38
C THR A 193 -9.75 6.65 14.67
N LEU A 194 -10.90 6.46 15.32
CA LEU A 194 -12.19 6.89 14.78
C LEU A 194 -12.25 8.42 14.61
N ILE A 195 -11.76 9.19 15.59
CA ILE A 195 -11.69 10.66 15.47
C ILE A 195 -10.82 11.06 14.28
N ILE A 196 -9.64 10.46 14.13
CA ILE A 196 -8.72 10.74 13.01
C ILE A 196 -9.43 10.45 11.67
N TRP A 197 -10.09 9.29 11.55
CA TRP A 197 -10.84 8.92 10.35
C TRP A 197 -11.99 9.87 10.06
N SER A 198 -12.77 10.25 11.08
CA SER A 198 -13.90 11.18 10.92
C SER A 198 -13.43 12.56 10.49
N VAL A 199 -12.33 13.08 11.04
CA VAL A 199 -11.77 14.37 10.64
C VAL A 199 -11.22 14.31 9.21
N ALA A 200 -10.49 13.26 8.86
CA ALA A 200 -9.98 13.05 7.50
C ALA A 200 -11.13 12.94 6.48
N ALA A 201 -12.17 12.16 6.79
CA ALA A 201 -13.35 12.01 5.95
C ALA A 201 -14.12 13.33 5.80
N GLY A 202 -14.35 14.04 6.90
CA GLY A 202 -15.02 15.33 6.88
C GLY A 202 -14.26 16.38 6.05
N ALA A 203 -12.94 16.47 6.23
CA ALA A 203 -12.09 17.37 5.44
C ALA A 203 -12.10 16.99 3.95
N SER A 204 -12.06 15.70 3.62
CA SER A 204 -12.15 15.20 2.25
C SER A 204 -13.48 15.57 1.60
N LEU A 205 -14.61 15.33 2.27
CA LEU A 205 -15.95 15.65 1.77
C LEU A 205 -16.17 17.17 1.59
N LEU A 206 -15.65 17.97 2.52
CA LEU A 206 -15.71 19.44 2.40
C LEU A 206 -14.85 19.92 1.24
N ALA A 207 -13.66 19.36 1.06
CA ALA A 207 -12.80 19.70 -0.07
C ALA A 207 -13.41 19.27 -1.40
N ASP A 208 -14.05 18.10 -1.47
CA ASP A 208 -14.74 17.66 -2.69
C ASP A 208 -15.85 18.64 -3.12
N LYS A 209 -16.55 19.21 -2.14
CA LYS A 209 -17.64 20.17 -2.39
C LYS A 209 -17.16 21.59 -2.72
N TRP A 210 -16.07 22.05 -2.11
CA TRP A 210 -15.70 23.48 -2.10
C TRP A 210 -14.34 23.80 -2.71
N LEU A 211 -13.48 22.81 -2.93
CA LEU A 211 -12.14 22.97 -3.49
C LEU A 211 -12.07 22.37 -4.90
N PRO A 212 -11.01 22.66 -5.68
CA PRO A 212 -10.83 22.10 -7.02
C PRO A 212 -10.84 20.57 -7.02
N GLN A 213 -11.22 19.99 -8.16
CA GLN A 213 -11.22 18.53 -8.36
C GLN A 213 -9.88 17.91 -7.89
N ASN A 214 -9.98 16.77 -7.20
CA ASN A 214 -8.87 15.98 -6.68
C ASN A 214 -8.12 16.54 -5.44
N SER A 215 -8.51 17.72 -4.94
CA SER A 215 -7.97 18.27 -3.69
C SER A 215 -8.41 17.49 -2.45
N HIS A 216 -9.50 16.72 -2.54
CA HIS A 216 -10.11 15.99 -1.44
C HIS A 216 -9.16 14.98 -0.78
N VAL A 217 -8.32 14.29 -1.56
CA VAL A 217 -7.34 13.33 -1.03
C VAL A 217 -6.29 14.02 -0.18
N ILE A 218 -5.76 15.16 -0.66
CA ILE A 218 -4.72 15.93 0.03
C ILE A 218 -5.29 16.55 1.31
N ALA A 219 -6.48 17.13 1.23
CA ALA A 219 -7.15 17.74 2.38
C ALA A 219 -7.41 16.70 3.49
N GLY A 220 -7.95 15.54 3.13
CA GLY A 220 -8.19 14.44 4.07
C GLY A 220 -6.90 13.93 4.70
N ALA A 221 -5.84 13.73 3.90
CA ALA A 221 -4.54 13.25 4.38
C ALA A 221 -3.88 14.24 5.36
N ILE A 222 -3.88 15.54 5.05
CA ILE A 222 -3.31 16.58 5.92
C ILE A 222 -4.11 16.69 7.22
N ALA A 223 -5.45 16.78 7.13
CA ALA A 223 -6.30 16.93 8.30
C ALA A 223 -6.17 15.73 9.25
N GLY A 224 -6.25 14.50 8.71
CA GLY A 224 -6.05 13.27 9.49
C GLY A 224 -4.64 13.20 10.08
N GLY A 225 -3.61 13.56 9.30
CA GLY A 225 -2.22 13.59 9.75
C GLY A 225 -1.99 14.55 10.92
N ILE A 226 -2.53 15.77 10.85
CA ILE A 226 -2.42 16.77 11.93
C ILE A 226 -3.03 16.24 13.23
N VAL A 227 -4.25 15.69 13.16
CA VAL A 227 -4.92 15.10 14.34
C VAL A 227 -4.14 13.89 14.86
N GLY A 228 -3.57 13.09 13.97
CA GLY A 228 -2.74 11.93 14.30
C GLY A 228 -1.43 12.27 15.01
N ILE A 229 -0.87 13.47 14.78
CA ILE A 229 0.34 13.95 15.46
C ILE A 229 0.05 14.35 16.90
N VAL A 230 -1.14 14.87 17.19
CA VAL A 230 -1.50 15.27 18.55
C VAL A 230 -1.52 14.03 19.46
N PRO A 231 -0.63 13.95 20.46
CA PRO A 231 -0.60 12.81 21.37
C PRO A 231 -1.97 12.71 22.06
N GLY A 232 -2.63 11.57 21.91
CA GLY A 232 -3.83 11.29 22.70
C GLY A 232 -3.42 11.32 24.17
N GLY A 233 -4.02 12.21 24.94
CA GLY A 233 -3.80 12.27 26.38
C GLY A 233 -4.30 11.00 27.05
N ASN A 234 -3.47 9.96 27.07
CA ASN A 234 -3.62 8.83 27.98
C ASN A 234 -2.23 8.30 28.34
N LYS A 235 -1.61 8.98 29.32
CA LYS A 235 -0.70 8.33 30.26
C LYS A 235 -1.55 7.58 31.29
N SER A 236 -1.92 6.35 30.99
CA SER A 236 -2.45 5.34 31.90
C SER A 236 -2.59 4.08 31.03
N GLU A 237 -1.83 3.00 31.19
CA GLU A 237 -1.51 2.24 32.40
C GLU A 237 -0.11 1.60 32.30
N ARG A 238 0.31 1.02 33.42
CA ARG A 238 1.65 0.48 33.75
C ARG A 238 1.96 -0.86 33.09
#